data_AF-A0A950ZDA0-F1
#
_entry.id   AF-A0A950ZDA0-F1
#
_cell.length_a   1.000
_cell.length_b   1.000
_cell.length_c   1.000
_cell.angle_alpha   90.00
_cell.angle_beta   90.00
_cell.angle_gamma   90.00
#
_symmetry.space_group_name_H-M   'P 1'
#
loop_
_entity.id
_entity.type
_entity.pdbx_description
1 polymer ?
#
loop_
_entity_poly.entity_id
_entity_poly.type
_entity_poly.pdbx_seq_one_letter_code
_entity_poly.pdbx_strand_id
1 'polypeptide(L)' 'MTAVHLPMSERVLDKLADILFATDEILDMLHVDEDRVPDDTSVVVEASVKHVYDQVNELMKKLTD' A
#
# COMPACT_ATOMS: atom_id res chain seq x y z
N MET A 1 -18.85 25.18 14.92
CA MET A 1 -17.94 24.06 14.61
C MET A 1 -17.58 24.16 13.14
N THR A 2 -16.44 24.77 12.82
CA THR A 2 -15.94 24.81 11.45
C THR A 2 -15.37 23.44 11.11
N ALA A 3 -16.04 22.70 10.22
CA ALA A 3 -15.48 21.48 9.67
C ALA A 3 -14.17 21.86 8.97
N VAL A 4 -13.05 21.33 9.47
CA VAL A 4 -11.74 21.50 8.85
C VAL A 4 -11.80 20.74 7.53
N HIS A 5 -12.13 21.44 6.45
CA HIS A 5 -12.04 20.88 5.12
C HIS A 5 -10.57 20.80 4.74
N LEU A 6 -9.96 19.65 4.99
CA LEU A 6 -8.64 19.31 4.43
C LEU A 6 -8.68 19.57 2.91
N PRO A 7 -7.66 20.21 2.32
CA PRO A 7 -7.46 20.27 0.89
C PRO A 7 -7.66 18.89 0.24
N MET A 8 -8.19 18.86 -0.98
CA MET A 8 -8.45 17.59 -1.68
C MET A 8 -7.16 16.75 -1.83
N SER A 9 -6.02 17.40 -2.05
CA SER A 9 -4.70 16.76 -2.08
C SER A 9 -4.35 16.04 -0.79
N GLU A 10 -4.59 16.66 0.37
CA GLU A 10 -4.32 16.05 1.68
C GLU A 10 -5.22 14.83 1.93
N ARG A 11 -6.50 14.88 1.54
CA ARG A 11 -7.40 13.71 1.65
C ARG A 11 -7.00 12.57 0.71
N VAL A 12 -6.50 12.89 -0.47
CA VAL A 12 -6.02 11.88 -1.42
C VAL A 12 -4.73 11.26 -0.89
N LEU A 13 -3.79 12.06 -0.37
CA LEU A 13 -2.55 11.57 0.23
C LEU A 13 -2.82 10.67 1.44
N ASP A 14 -3.78 11.03 2.31
CA ASP A 14 -4.23 10.20 3.43
C ASP A 14 -4.71 8.82 2.95
N LYS A 15 -5.53 8.77 1.88
CA LYS A 15 -5.99 7.50 1.31
C LYS A 15 -4.92 6.70 0.59
N LEU A 16 -3.95 7.36 -0.04
CA LEU A 16 -2.81 6.67 -0.61
C LEU A 16 -1.91 6.09 0.48
N ALA A 17 -1.74 6.79 1.61
CA ALA A 17 -1.01 6.29 2.77
C ALA A 17 -1.69 5.07 3.41
N ASP A 18 -3.02 5.10 3.56
CA ASP A 18 -3.81 3.95 4.04
C ASP A 18 -3.57 2.70 3.15
N ILE A 19 -3.57 2.88 1.83
CA ILE A 19 -3.36 1.76 0.88
C ILE A 19 -1.92 1.25 0.96
N LEU A 20 -0.94 2.17 1.02
CA LEU A 20 0.47 1.80 1.12
C LEU A 20 0.75 0.98 2.37
N PHE A 21 0.19 1.41 3.51
CA PHE A 21 0.27 0.67 4.77
C PHE A 21 -0.37 -0.71 4.67
N ALA A 22 -1.59 -0.81 4.13
CA ALA A 22 -2.26 -2.10 3.96
C ALA A 22 -1.49 -3.06 3.03
N THR A 23 -0.87 -2.55 1.96
CA THR A 23 -0.03 -3.39 1.10
C THR A 23 1.23 -3.89 1.79
N ASP A 24 1.83 -3.08 2.68
CA ASP A 24 2.99 -3.47 3.48
C ASP A 24 2.63 -4.59 4.46
N GLU A 25 1.52 -4.45 5.19
CA GLU A 25 1.02 -5.48 6.11
C GLU A 25 0.75 -6.81 5.40
N ILE A 26 0.21 -6.79 4.18
CA ILE A 26 -0.03 -8.02 3.41
C ILE A 26 1.29 -8.68 3.01
N LEU A 27 2.30 -7.91 2.61
CA LEU A 27 3.63 -8.44 2.27
C LEU A 27 4.29 -9.06 3.51
N ASP A 28 4.22 -8.40 4.65
CA ASP A 28 4.71 -8.92 5.93
C ASP A 28 4.02 -10.24 6.28
N MET A 29 2.69 -10.32 6.15
CA MET A 29 1.94 -11.56 6.39
C MET A 29 2.37 -12.71 5.48
N LEU A 30 2.78 -12.43 4.24
CA LEU A 30 3.29 -13.44 3.31
C LEU A 30 4.71 -13.90 3.66
N HIS A 31 5.49 -13.06 4.36
CA HIS A 31 6.87 -13.36 4.76
C HIS A 31 7.00 -13.98 6.16
N VAL A 32 6.00 -13.84 7.04
CA VAL A 32 6.01 -14.42 8.41
C VAL A 32 6.09 -15.95 8.43
N ASP A 33 5.71 -16.62 7.34
CA ASP A 33 5.78 -18.08 7.19
C ASP A 33 7.13 -18.50 6.53
N GLU A 34 8.29 -18.06 7.05
CA GLU A 34 9.64 -18.37 6.49
C GLU A 34 9.93 -19.88 6.34
N ASP A 35 9.28 -20.73 7.15
CA ASP A 35 9.39 -22.19 7.12
C ASP A 35 8.43 -22.87 6.12
N ARG A 36 7.54 -22.10 5.49
CA ARG A 36 6.57 -22.60 4.52
C ARG A 36 7.14 -22.41 3.12
N VAL A 37 7.27 -23.52 2.38
CA VAL A 37 7.57 -23.44 0.94
C VAL A 37 6.50 -22.55 0.29
N PRO A 38 6.89 -21.45 -0.38
CA PRO A 38 5.94 -20.57 -1.05
C PRO A 38 5.10 -21.40 -2.01
N ASP A 39 3.78 -21.34 -1.86
CA ASP A 39 2.90 -21.95 -2.85
C ASP A 39 2.76 -21.00 -4.05
N ASP A 40 2.40 -21.53 -5.22
CA ASP A 40 2.28 -20.72 -6.43
C ASP A 40 1.27 -19.57 -6.26
N THR A 41 0.33 -19.68 -5.32
CA THR A 41 -0.65 -18.64 -5.02
C THR A 41 -0.01 -17.51 -4.21
N SER A 42 0.79 -17.80 -3.19
CA SER A 42 1.47 -16.80 -2.36
C SER A 42 2.42 -15.96 -3.19
N VAL A 43 3.16 -16.57 -4.13
CA VAL A 43 4.05 -15.85 -5.06
C VAL A 43 3.28 -14.91 -5.97
N VAL A 44 2.14 -15.33 -6.52
CA VAL A 44 1.30 -14.50 -7.39
C VAL A 44 0.67 -13.34 -6.61
N VAL A 45 0.22 -13.60 -5.38
CA VAL A 45 -0.34 -12.57 -4.49
C VAL A 45 0.74 -11.56 -4.11
N GLU A 46 1.92 -12.01 -3.70
CA GLU A 46 3.06 -11.15 -3.36
C GLU A 46 3.41 -10.21 -4.52
N ALA A 47 3.57 -10.77 -5.74
CA ALA A 47 3.87 -9.98 -6.93
C ALA A 47 2.80 -8.93 -7.23
N SER A 48 1.52 -9.28 -7.03
CA SER A 48 0.39 -8.38 -7.25
C SER A 48 0.35 -7.26 -6.22
N VAL A 49 0.53 -7.59 -4.94
CA VAL A 49 0.52 -6.63 -3.83
C VAL A 49 1.69 -5.67 -3.95
N LYS A 50 2.88 -6.18 -4.27
CA LYS A 50 4.07 -5.37 -4.53
C LYS A 50 3.85 -4.38 -5.68
N HIS A 51 3.19 -4.82 -6.76
CA HIS A 51 2.87 -3.93 -7.87
C HIS A 51 1.95 -2.77 -7.45
N VAL A 52 0.95 -3.04 -6.61
CA VAL A 52 0.07 -2.00 -6.06
C VAL A 52 0.84 -1.03 -5.16
N TYR A 53 1.70 -1.55 -4.28
CA TYR A 53 2.57 -0.72 -3.43
C TYR A 53 3.40 0.25 -4.27
N ASP A 54 4.09 -0.25 -5.30
CA ASP A 54 4.94 0.55 -6.18
C ASP A 54 4.13 1.65 -6.89
N GLN A 55 2.95 1.31 -7.42
CA GLN A 55 2.07 2.28 -8.09
C GLN A 55 1.57 3.38 -7.16
N VAL A 56 1.17 3.01 -5.94
CA VAL A 56 0.68 3.95 -4.92
C VAL A 56 1.80 4.87 -4.46
N ASN A 57 3.00 4.32 -4.22
CA ASN A 57 4.18 5.10 -3.87
C ASN A 57 4.53 6.14 -4.94
N GLU A 58 4.49 5.76 -6.23
CA GLU A 58 4.69 6.69 -7.34
C GLU A 58 3.60 7.77 -7.44
N LEU A 59 2.35 7.44 -7.12
CA LEU A 59 1.27 8.44 -7.06
C LEU A 59 1.49 9.43 -5.91
N MET A 60 1.93 8.96 -4.75
CA MET A 60 2.24 9.84 -3.62
C MET A 60 3.37 10.81 -3.98
N LYS A 61 4.48 10.32 -4.56
CA LYS A 61 5.59 11.17 -5.01
C LYS A 61 5.12 12.29 -5.94
N LYS A 62 4.33 11.95 -6.97
CA LYS A 62 3.78 12.93 -7.93
C LYS A 62 2.84 13.98 -7.32
N LEU A 63 2.24 13.70 -6.17
CA LEU A 63 1.37 14.64 -5.47
C LEU A 63 2.13 15.50 -4.46
N THR A 64 3.34 15.07 -4.06
CA THR A 64 4.21 15.79 -3.12
C THR A 64 5.36 16.54 -3.78
N ASP A 65 5.70 16.20 -5.01
CA ASP A 65 6.64 16.93 -5.90
C ASP A 65 5.99 18.20 -6.50
#